data_AF-A0A6A1VR54-F1
#
_entry.id   AF-A0A6A1VR54-F1
#
_cell.length_a   1.000
_cell.length_b   1.000
_cell.length_c   1.000
_cell.angle_alpha   90.00
_cell.angle_beta   90.00
_cell.angle_gamma   90.00
#
_symmetry.space_group_name_H-M   'P 1'
#
loop_
_entity.id
_entity.type
_entity.pdbx_description
1 polymer ?
#
loop_
_entity_poly.entity_id
_entity_poly.type
_entity_poly.pdbx_seq_one_letter_code
_entity_poly.pdbx_strand_id
1 'polypeptide(L)'
;MLPQRMKQAITDNPKKLANLIDLVNLPSTLREFVGQSQISRLGCFMRVWSYIKTNNLQDPNNKNMVNCDEKLRSILLGKRQVELVELPALIKLHFPKEPK
;
A
#
# COMPACT_ATOMS: atom_id res chain seq x y z
N MET A 1 -2.63 -7.74 20.87
CA MET A 1 -1.30 -8.37 20.82
C MET A 1 -1.04 -8.85 19.39
N LEU A 2 0.05 -8.40 18.75
CA LEU A 2 0.37 -8.76 17.36
C LEU A 2 0.89 -10.21 17.27
N PRO A 3 0.45 -11.02 16.29
CA PRO A 3 0.89 -12.40 16.13
C PRO A 3 2.42 -12.53 16.00
N GLN A 4 3.02 -13.50 16.69
CA GLN A 4 4.47 -13.73 16.78
C GLN A 4 5.19 -13.80 15.42
N ARG A 5 4.50 -14.22 14.35
CA ARG A 5 5.07 -14.26 12.99
C ARG A 5 5.36 -12.88 12.38
N MET A 6 4.70 -11.82 12.83
CA MET A 6 5.08 -10.45 12.45
C MET A 6 6.33 -9.96 13.18
N LYS A 7 6.65 -10.50 14.37
CA LYS A 7 7.80 -10.03 15.16
C LYS A 7 9.15 -10.45 14.57
N GLN A 8 9.23 -11.59 13.90
CA GLN A 8 10.49 -12.11 13.35
C GLN A 8 10.98 -11.39 12.09
N ALA A 9 10.08 -10.84 11.26
CA ALA A 9 10.47 -10.07 10.08
C ALA A 9 10.98 -8.64 10.42
N ILE A 10 10.80 -8.19 11.66
CA ILE A 10 11.14 -6.83 12.12
C ILE A 10 12.61 -6.75 12.58
N THR A 11 13.19 -7.85 13.07
CA THR A 11 14.53 -7.88 13.70
C THR A 11 15.68 -8.06 12.70
N ASP A 12 15.45 -8.67 11.54
CA ASP A 12 16.55 -9.12 10.67
C ASP A 12 17.24 -8.00 9.86
N ASN A 13 16.56 -6.86 9.62
CA ASN A 13 17.12 -5.80 8.76
C ASN A 13 16.61 -4.39 9.16
N PRO A 14 17.25 -3.71 10.14
CA PRO A 14 16.80 -2.41 10.64
C PRO A 14 16.81 -1.32 9.55
N LYS A 15 17.75 -1.38 8.59
CA LYS A 15 17.82 -0.45 7.44
C LYS A 15 16.62 -0.60 6.51
N LYS A 16 16.11 -1.82 6.33
CA LYS A 16 14.95 -2.12 5.48
C LYS A 16 13.65 -1.71 6.16
N LEU A 17 13.58 -1.85 7.49
CA LEU A 17 12.46 -1.35 8.28
C LEU A 17 12.40 0.18 8.30
N ALA A 18 13.55 0.84 8.52
CA ALA A 18 13.66 2.30 8.47
C ALA A 18 13.17 2.84 7.12
N ASN A 19 13.62 2.23 6.01
CA ASN A 19 13.14 2.50 4.66
C ASN A 19 11.61 2.41 4.51
N LEU A 20 10.97 1.41 5.11
CA LEU A 20 9.52 1.20 5.01
C LEU A 20 8.69 2.19 5.82
N ILE A 21 9.30 2.79 6.85
CA ILE A 21 8.68 3.74 7.79
C ILE A 21 9.04 5.19 7.43
N ASP A 22 10.05 5.39 6.60
CA ASP A 22 10.47 6.70 6.11
C ASP A 22 9.33 7.42 5.36
N LEU A 23 9.11 8.68 5.70
CA LEU A 23 8.04 9.51 5.17
C LEU A 23 8.49 10.14 3.86
N VAL A 24 7.87 9.76 2.75
CA VAL A 24 8.16 10.39 1.46
C VAL A 24 7.06 11.37 1.07
N ASN A 25 7.41 12.32 0.21
CA ASN A 25 6.43 13.19 -0.44
C ASN A 25 5.57 12.36 -1.42
N LEU A 26 4.26 12.44 -1.23
CA LEU A 26 3.31 11.74 -2.09
C LEU A 26 3.06 12.53 -3.39
N PRO A 27 2.91 11.85 -4.54
CA PRO A 27 2.36 12.46 -5.74
C PRO A 27 0.91 12.90 -5.50
N SER A 28 0.45 13.88 -6.25
CA SER A 28 -0.86 14.56 -6.08
C SER A 28 -2.02 13.57 -5.88
N THR A 29 -2.07 12.53 -6.71
CA THR A 29 -3.11 11.50 -6.70
C THR A 29 -3.18 10.72 -5.38
N LEU A 30 -2.03 10.40 -4.79
CA LEU A 30 -1.98 9.69 -3.50
C LEU A 30 -2.28 10.64 -2.34
N ARG A 31 -1.88 11.91 -2.45
CA ARG A 31 -2.18 12.93 -1.44
C ARG A 31 -3.69 13.16 -1.30
N GLU A 32 -4.42 13.22 -2.40
CA GLU A 32 -5.89 13.37 -2.38
C GLU A 32 -6.58 12.15 -1.76
N PHE A 33 -6.08 10.94 -2.04
CA PHE A 33 -6.66 9.73 -1.48
C PHE A 33 -6.38 9.57 0.03
N VAL A 34 -5.13 9.81 0.43
CA VAL A 34 -4.68 9.62 1.82
C VAL A 34 -5.07 10.81 2.70
N GLY A 35 -5.19 12.01 2.11
CA GLY A 35 -5.41 13.26 2.82
C GLY A 35 -4.16 13.77 3.56
N GLN A 36 -2.97 13.25 3.23
CA GLN A 36 -1.70 13.64 3.85
C GLN A 36 -0.65 13.97 2.80
N SER A 37 0.18 14.97 3.06
CA SER A 37 1.25 15.38 2.15
C SER A 37 2.40 14.38 2.07
N GLN A 38 2.62 13.65 3.16
CA GLN A 38 3.68 12.66 3.32
C GLN A 38 3.12 11.39 3.99
N ILE A 39 3.59 10.23 3.54
CA ILE A 39 3.29 8.95 4.19
C ILE A 39 4.45 7.99 3.93
N SER A 40 4.59 7.01 4.81
CA SER A 40 5.52 5.92 4.61
C SER A 40 4.95 4.88 3.64
N ARG A 41 5.83 4.11 2.99
CA ARG A 41 5.42 3.00 2.11
C ARG A 41 4.47 2.04 2.81
N LEU A 42 4.80 1.69 4.06
CA LEU A 42 3.96 0.83 4.88
C LEU A 42 2.64 1.50 5.25
N GLY A 43 2.66 2.79 5.63
CA GLY A 43 1.46 3.55 5.93
C GLY A 43 0.50 3.63 4.76
N CYS A 44 1.03 3.87 3.54
CA CYS A 44 0.25 3.89 2.31
C CYS A 44 -0.40 2.54 2.05
N PHE A 45 0.35 1.44 2.17
CA PHE A 45 -0.20 0.10 2.04
C PHE A 45 -1.32 -0.16 3.04
N MET A 46 -1.13 0.18 4.32
CA MET A 46 -2.16 0.00 5.34
C MET A 46 -3.41 0.85 5.06
N ARG A 47 -3.26 2.08 4.55
CA ARG A 47 -4.38 2.94 4.16
C ARG A 47 -5.17 2.36 3.00
N VAL A 48 -4.49 1.95 1.94
CA VAL A 48 -5.10 1.30 0.76
C VAL A 48 -5.81 0.00 1.19
N TRP A 49 -5.16 -0.82 2.00
CA TRP A 49 -5.71 -2.06 2.52
C TRP A 49 -6.96 -1.84 3.38
N SER A 50 -6.92 -0.86 4.28
CA SER A 50 -8.08 -0.48 5.08
C SER A 50 -9.23 -0.02 4.20
N TYR A 51 -8.96 0.79 3.17
CA TYR A 51 -9.98 1.25 2.23
C TYR A 51 -10.64 0.09 1.48
N ILE A 52 -9.85 -0.86 0.97
CA ILE A 52 -10.35 -2.06 0.29
C ILE A 52 -11.32 -2.84 1.19
N LYS A 53 -10.96 -3.01 2.47
CA LYS A 53 -11.80 -3.72 3.43
C LYS A 53 -13.07 -2.96 3.81
N THR A 54 -12.96 -1.67 4.11
CA THR A 54 -14.10 -0.83 4.49
C THR A 54 -15.14 -0.75 3.36
N ASN A 55 -14.69 -0.73 2.11
CA ASN A 55 -15.56 -0.66 0.94
C ASN A 55 -15.92 -2.05 0.37
N ASN A 56 -15.51 -3.14 1.02
CA ASN A 56 -15.75 -4.52 0.59
C ASN A 56 -15.37 -4.76 -0.89
N LEU A 57 -14.20 -4.25 -1.29
CA LEU A 57 -13.73 -4.30 -2.68
C LEU A 57 -13.00 -5.58 -3.03
N GLN A 58 -12.89 -6.55 -2.12
CA GLN A 58 -12.38 -7.87 -2.45
C GLN A 58 -13.43 -8.65 -3.24
N ASP A 59 -12.98 -9.41 -4.24
CA ASP A 59 -13.89 -10.25 -5.01
C ASP A 59 -14.45 -11.39 -4.11
N PRO A 60 -15.77 -11.58 -4.07
CA PRO A 60 -16.38 -12.61 -3.22
C PRO A 60 -16.05 -14.03 -3.69
N ASN A 61 -15.76 -14.23 -4.97
CA ASN A 61 -15.39 -15.52 -5.54
C ASN A 61 -13.88 -15.76 -5.42
N ASN A 62 -13.08 -14.70 -5.53
CA ASN A 62 -11.63 -14.78 -5.43
C ASN A 62 -11.05 -13.76 -4.44
N LYS A 63 -10.80 -14.18 -3.20
CA LYS A 63 -10.26 -13.32 -2.13
C LYS A 63 -8.87 -12.73 -2.43
N ASN A 64 -8.17 -13.25 -3.44
CA ASN A 64 -6.89 -12.70 -3.90
C ASN A 64 -7.07 -11.53 -4.87
N MET A 65 -8.28 -11.31 -5.40
CA MET A 65 -8.61 -10.24 -6.34
C MET A 65 -9.28 -9.07 -5.63
N VAL A 66 -8.93 -7.86 -6.06
CA VAL A 66 -9.50 -6.60 -5.58
C VAL A 66 -10.10 -5.85 -6.77
N ASN A 67 -11.40 -5.61 -6.69
CA ASN A 67 -12.16 -4.81 -7.64
C ASN A 67 -11.94 -3.34 -7.31
N CYS A 68 -11.16 -2.66 -8.15
CA CYS A 68 -10.75 -1.28 -7.89
C CYS A 68 -11.89 -0.33 -8.28
N ASP A 69 -12.34 0.46 -7.30
CA ASP A 69 -13.24 1.59 -7.54
C ASP A 69 -12.50 2.75 -8.22
N GLU A 70 -13.20 3.84 -8.54
CA GLU A 70 -12.59 4.99 -9.22
C GLU A 70 -11.39 5.56 -8.45
N LYS A 71 -11.44 5.59 -7.11
CA LYS A 71 -10.35 6.08 -6.27
C LYS A 71 -9.15 5.15 -6.28
N LEU A 72 -9.35 3.84 -6.08
CA LEU A 72 -8.28 2.85 -6.17
C LEU A 72 -7.69 2.79 -7.56
N ARG A 73 -8.49 2.94 -8.61
CA ARG A 73 -7.99 2.96 -9.99
C ARG A 73 -7.02 4.10 -10.20
N SER A 74 -7.29 5.30 -9.71
CA SER A 74 -6.36 6.43 -9.80
C SER A 74 -5.00 6.13 -9.14
N ILE A 75 -4.98 5.34 -8.07
CA ILE A 75 -3.75 4.94 -7.39
C ILE A 75 -3.11 3.72 -8.07
N LEU A 76 -3.89 2.74 -8.52
CA LEU A 76 -3.38 1.47 -9.02
C LEU A 76 -3.16 1.52 -10.55
N LEU A 77 -2.69 2.66 -11.05
CA LEU A 77 -2.36 2.89 -12.47
C LEU A 77 -3.54 2.63 -13.44
N GLY A 78 -4.77 2.91 -12.98
CA GLY A 78 -6.00 2.74 -13.75
C GLY A 78 -6.55 1.31 -13.81
N LYS A 79 -5.87 0.33 -13.19
CA LYS A 79 -6.26 -1.09 -13.22
C LYS A 79 -7.64 -1.30 -12.59
N ARG A 80 -8.57 -1.89 -13.35
CA ARG A 80 -9.94 -2.21 -12.89
C ARG A 80 -9.96 -3.29 -11.81
N GLN A 81 -9.03 -4.23 -11.89
CA GLN A 81 -8.88 -5.32 -10.95
C GLN A 81 -7.39 -5.55 -10.74
N VAL A 82 -7.00 -5.79 -9.49
CA VAL A 82 -5.61 -6.10 -9.14
C VAL A 82 -5.57 -7.31 -8.22
N GLU A 83 -4.49 -8.05 -8.29
CA GLU A 83 -4.22 -9.06 -7.27
C GLU A 83 -3.61 -8.44 -6.01
N LEU A 84 -3.91 -9.07 -4.87
CA LEU A 84 -3.35 -8.72 -3.58
C LEU A 84 -1.81 -8.72 -3.58
N VAL A 85 -1.21 -9.59 -4.39
CA VAL A 85 0.25 -9.71 -4.53
C VAL A 85 0.85 -8.54 -5.30
N GLU A 86 0.08 -7.93 -6.20
CA GLU A 86 0.51 -6.77 -6.99
C GLU A 86 0.43 -5.47 -6.18
N LEU A 87 -0.46 -5.36 -5.19
CA LEU A 87 -0.63 -4.16 -4.36
C LEU A 87 0.70 -3.54 -3.86
N PRO A 88 1.58 -4.28 -3.16
CA PRO A 88 2.84 -3.71 -2.68
C PRO A 88 3.78 -3.27 -3.82
N ALA A 89 3.74 -3.94 -4.97
CA ALA A 89 4.52 -3.56 -6.14
C ALA A 89 3.98 -2.28 -6.80
N LEU A 90 2.66 -2.19 -6.96
CA LEU A 90 1.96 -1.03 -7.51
C LEU A 90 2.15 0.19 -6.61
N ILE A 91 2.00 0.01 -5.28
CA ILE A 91 2.25 1.07 -4.32
C ILE A 91 3.71 1.52 -4.45
N LYS A 92 4.68 0.60 -4.46
CA LYS A 92 6.10 0.93 -4.59
C LYS A 92 6.42 1.77 -5.84
N LEU A 93 5.68 1.64 -6.94
CA LEU A 93 5.89 2.45 -8.15
C LEU A 93 5.61 3.94 -7.94
N HIS A 94 4.78 4.31 -6.98
CA HIS A 94 4.54 5.71 -6.63
C HIS A 94 5.65 6.35 -5.80
N PHE A 95 6.50 5.51 -5.20
CA PHE A 95 7.58 5.96 -4.34
C PHE A 95 8.84 5.93 -5.20
N PRO A 96 9.42 7.08 -5.57
CA PRO A 96 10.66 7.08 -6.33
C PRO A 96 11.70 6.23 -5.58
N LYS A 97 12.44 5.40 -6.31
CA LYS A 97 13.58 4.69 -5.72
C LYS A 97 14.53 5.78 -5.22
N GLU A 98 14.78 5.82 -3.92
CA GLU A 98 15.81 6.71 -3.38
C GLU A 98 17.09 6.48 -4.19
N PRO A 99 17.65 7.53 -4.81
CA PRO A 99 18.99 7.42 -5.37
C PRO A 99 19.91 7.08 -4.20
N LYS A 100 20.63 5.98 -4.36
CA LYS A 100 21.59 5.47 -3.39
C LYS A 100 22.76 6.42 -3.24
#